data_AF-A0A523AT86-F1
#
_entry.id   AF-A0A523AT86-F1
#
_cell.length_a   1.000
_cell.length_b   1.000
_cell.length_c   1.000
_cell.angle_alpha   90.00
_cell.angle_beta   90.00
_cell.angle_gamma   90.00
#
_symmetry.space_group_name_H-M   'P 1'
#
loop_
_entity.id
_entity.type
_entity.pdbx_description
1 polymer ?
#
loop_
_entity_poly.entity_id
_entity_poly.type
_entity_poly.pdbx_seq_one_letter_code
_entity_poly.pdbx_strand_id
1 'polypeptide(L)'
;MKGVAVSDLIRSMLRMGFSREEIYEVLAGAGVFGEEVHLLMEHLRAEFEESGLEARPSHLAGELLRALKPELEALAREVTARLDSLRLEVEEMGEELRRRRRRARG
;
A
#
# COMPACT_ATOMS: atom_id res chain seq x y z
N MET A 1 32.87 -9.17 -18.97
CA MET A 1 31.59 -9.39 -18.25
C MET A 1 30.57 -8.46 -18.88
N LYS A 2 29.60 -8.98 -19.64
CA LYS A 2 28.53 -8.14 -20.22
C LYS A 2 27.65 -7.69 -19.06
N GLY A 3 27.86 -6.47 -18.58
CA GLY A 3 26.94 -5.85 -17.63
C GLY A 3 25.54 -5.93 -18.23
N VAL A 4 24.57 -6.37 -17.44
CA VAL A 4 23.16 -6.31 -17.82
C VAL A 4 22.90 -4.87 -18.30
N ALA A 5 22.48 -4.70 -19.55
CA ALA A 5 22.23 -3.36 -20.08
C ALA A 5 21.14 -2.72 -19.21
N VAL A 6 21.31 -1.46 -18.85
CA VAL A 6 20.35 -0.72 -17.99
C VAL A 6 18.91 -0.83 -18.54
N SER A 7 18.77 -0.92 -19.86
CA SER A 7 17.50 -1.18 -20.55
C SER A 7 16.84 -2.52 -20.22
N ASP A 8 17.62 -3.60 -20.10
CA ASP A 8 17.10 -4.93 -19.76
C ASP A 8 16.63 -4.98 -18.30
N LEU A 9 17.34 -4.27 -17.42
CA LEU A 9 16.92 -4.09 -16.03
C LEU A 9 15.59 -3.32 -15.94
N ILE A 10 15.49 -2.17 -16.62
CA ILE A 10 14.26 -1.37 -16.67
C ILE A 10 13.09 -2.20 -17.24
N ARG A 11 13.31 -2.93 -18.34
CA ARG A 11 12.29 -3.78 -18.95
C ARG A 11 11.85 -4.92 -18.03
N SER A 12 12.75 -5.48 -17.24
CA SER A 12 12.43 -6.47 -16.20
C SER A 12 11.57 -5.85 -15.09
N MET A 13 11.93 -4.65 -14.62
CA MET A 13 11.18 -3.96 -13.57
C MET A 13 9.77 -3.56 -14.03
N LEU A 14 9.62 -3.07 -15.27
CA LEU A 14 8.31 -2.80 -15.87
C LEU A 14 7.44 -4.07 -15.95
N ARG A 15 8.01 -5.23 -16.33
CA ARG A 15 7.31 -6.53 -16.31
C ARG A 15 6.89 -6.96 -14.92
N MET A 16 7.71 -6.63 -13.93
CA MET A 16 7.43 -6.88 -12.52
C MET A 16 6.45 -5.85 -11.93
N GLY A 17 6.02 -4.87 -12.72
CA GLY A 17 4.99 -3.90 -12.36
C GLY A 17 5.48 -2.62 -11.71
N PHE A 18 6.79 -2.40 -11.61
CA PHE A 18 7.33 -1.21 -10.95
C PHE A 18 6.85 0.08 -11.62
N SER A 19 6.48 1.07 -10.81
CA SER A 19 6.15 2.40 -11.30
C SER A 19 7.40 3.11 -11.81
N ARG A 20 7.20 4.17 -12.60
CA ARG A 20 8.29 5.00 -13.10
C ARG A 20 9.13 5.55 -11.95
N GLU A 21 8.47 6.06 -10.92
CA GLU A 21 9.11 6.63 -9.74
C GLU A 21 9.94 5.59 -8.98
N GLU A 22 9.40 4.37 -8.81
CA GLU A 22 10.12 3.26 -8.15
C GLU A 22 11.38 2.85 -8.94
N ILE A 23 11.29 2.79 -10.27
CA ILE A 23 12.45 2.48 -11.11
C ILE A 23 13.49 3.60 -11.02
N TYR A 24 13.07 4.87 -11.00
CA TYR A 24 14.00 5.99 -10.80
C TYR A 24 14.71 5.95 -9.46
N GLU A 25 13.99 5.70 -8.37
CA GLU A 25 14.59 5.64 -7.03
C GLU A 25 15.66 4.53 -6.95
N VAL A 26 15.37 3.36 -7.53
CA VAL A 26 16.33 2.24 -7.57
C VAL A 26 17.56 2.59 -8.40
N LEU A 27 17.37 3.16 -9.60
CA LEU A 27 18.49 3.55 -10.47
C LEU A 27 19.32 4.67 -9.87
N ALA A 28 18.68 5.69 -9.29
CA ALA A 28 19.35 6.79 -8.60
C ALA A 28 20.15 6.29 -7.38
N GLY A 29 19.57 5.37 -6.59
CA GLY A 29 20.26 4.71 -5.47
C GLY A 29 21.48 3.89 -5.89
N ALA A 30 21.49 3.37 -7.13
CA ALA A 30 22.62 2.66 -7.72
C ALA A 30 23.64 3.58 -8.42
N GLY A 31 23.44 4.90 -8.37
CA GLY A 31 24.30 5.88 -9.04
C GLY A 31 24.09 5.97 -10.55
N VAL A 32 22.96 5.47 -11.07
CA VAL A 32 22.56 5.54 -12.47
C VAL A 32 21.50 6.63 -12.62
N PHE A 33 21.89 7.81 -13.07
CA PHE A 33 21.04 8.99 -13.15
C PHE A 33 21.39 9.85 -14.38
N GLY A 34 20.42 10.61 -14.89
CA GLY A 34 20.62 11.53 -16.02
C GLY A 34 19.45 11.57 -17.00
N GLU A 35 19.45 12.57 -17.88
CA GLU A 35 18.43 12.78 -18.91
C GLU A 35 18.34 11.61 -19.91
N GLU A 36 19.47 10.96 -20.20
CA GLU A 36 19.56 9.80 -21.08
C GLU A 36 18.83 8.57 -20.51
N VAL A 37 18.93 8.35 -19.19
CA VAL A 37 18.17 7.31 -18.48
C VAL A 37 16.68 7.64 -18.52
N HIS A 38 16.34 8.93 -18.51
CA HIS A 38 14.96 9.37 -18.56
C HIS A 38 14.29 9.13 -19.91
N LEU A 39 14.98 9.49 -20.98
CA LEU A 39 14.54 9.23 -22.35
C LEU A 39 14.44 7.72 -22.61
N LEU A 40 15.39 6.93 -22.11
CA LEU A 40 15.36 5.48 -22.23
C LEU A 40 14.13 4.87 -21.52
N MET A 41 13.83 5.34 -20.31
CA MET A 41 12.66 4.91 -19.55
C MET A 41 11.35 5.21 -20.28
N GLU A 42 11.18 6.43 -20.79
CA GLU A 42 9.99 6.82 -21.54
C GLU A 42 9.81 5.99 -22.81
N HIS A 43 10.90 5.75 -23.54
CA HIS A 43 10.87 4.93 -24.74
C HIS A 43 10.46 3.48 -24.44
N LEU A 44 11.08 2.86 -23.43
CA LEU A 44 10.78 1.48 -23.05
C LEU A 44 9.35 1.33 -22.51
N ARG A 45 8.80 2.35 -21.85
CA ARG A 45 7.42 2.31 -21.36
C ARG A 45 6.42 2.44 -22.51
N ALA A 46 6.69 3.31 -23.47
CA ALA A 46 5.87 3.41 -24.69
C ALA A 46 5.86 2.08 -25.47
N GLU A 47 7.02 1.43 -25.63
CA GLU A 47 7.08 0.07 -26.20
C GLU A 47 6.24 -0.93 -25.38
N PHE A 48 6.27 -0.82 -24.05
CA PHE A 48 5.55 -1.72 -23.16
C PHE A 48 4.03 -1.53 -23.25
N GLU A 49 3.57 -0.28 -23.26
CA GLU A 49 2.16 0.10 -23.40
C GLU A 49 1.62 -0.29 -24.80
N GLU A 50 2.38 -0.04 -25.88
CA GLU A 50 2.03 -0.44 -27.24
C GLU A 50 1.94 -1.96 -27.41
N SER A 51 2.78 -2.71 -26.68
CA SER A 51 2.77 -4.18 -26.73
C SER A 51 1.59 -4.83 -26.01
N GLY A 52 0.72 -4.06 -25.34
CA GLY A 52 -0.44 -4.58 -24.63
C GLY A 52 -0.11 -5.51 -23.45
N LEU A 53 1.13 -5.46 -22.97
CA LEU A 53 1.57 -6.24 -21.82
C LEU A 53 0.97 -5.61 -20.55
N GLU A 54 -0.06 -6.25 -19.99
CA GLU A 54 -0.64 -5.82 -18.72
C GLU A 54 0.45 -5.76 -17.64
N ALA A 55 0.65 -4.56 -17.07
CA ALA A 55 1.50 -4.38 -15.91
C ALA A 55 0.91 -5.21 -14.75
N ARG A 56 1.65 -6.23 -14.31
CA ARG A 56 1.32 -6.97 -13.09
C ARG A 56 1.42 -6.00 -11.90
N PRO A 57 0.68 -6.19 -10.81
CA PRO A 57 0.90 -5.38 -9.60
C PRO A 57 2.38 -5.45 -9.21
N SER A 58 2.99 -4.29 -8.93
CA SER A 58 4.43 -4.19 -8.71
C SER A 58 4.89 -5.21 -7.65
N HIS A 59 6.04 -5.84 -7.83
CA HIS A 59 6.61 -6.72 -6.82
C HIS A 59 6.68 -6.00 -5.45
N LEU A 60 7.01 -4.70 -5.48
CA LEU A 60 7.00 -3.83 -4.32
C LEU A 60 5.60 -3.66 -3.73
N ALA A 61 4.56 -3.46 -4.54
CA ALA A 61 3.17 -3.40 -4.09
C ALA A 61 2.72 -4.73 -3.48
N GLY A 62 3.17 -5.85 -4.05
CA GLY A 62 2.96 -7.19 -3.51
C GLY A 62 3.66 -7.42 -2.16
N GLU A 63 4.87 -6.90 -2.00
CA GLU A 63 5.62 -6.96 -0.74
C GLU A 63 5.01 -6.02 0.32
N LEU A 64 4.65 -4.79 -0.05
CA LEU A 64 3.94 -3.84 0.80
C LEU A 64 2.62 -4.40 1.31
N LEU A 65 1.81 -5.00 0.43
CA LEU A 65 0.56 -5.64 0.83
C LEU A 65 0.81 -6.81 1.79
N ARG A 66 1.84 -7.64 1.56
CA ARG A 66 2.19 -8.71 2.50
C ARG A 66 2.67 -8.19 3.84
N ALA A 67 3.44 -7.10 3.84
CA ALA A 67 4.04 -6.51 5.02
C ALA A 67 3.10 -5.62 5.83
N LEU A 68 2.03 -5.09 5.23
CA LEU A 68 1.07 -4.22 5.92
C LEU A 68 -0.24 -4.94 6.30
N LYS A 69 -0.58 -6.02 5.61
CA LYS A 69 -1.84 -6.72 5.83
C LYS A 69 -2.00 -7.26 7.27
N PRO A 70 -1.00 -7.91 7.88
CA PRO A 70 -1.11 -8.38 9.27
C PRO A 70 -1.40 -7.25 10.28
N GLU A 71 -0.76 -6.09 10.08
CA GLU A 71 -0.82 -4.90 10.92
C GLU A 71 -2.18 -4.22 10.77
N LEU A 72 -2.67 -4.10 9.53
CA LEU A 72 -4.02 -3.60 9.25
C LEU A 72 -5.10 -4.51 9.84
N GLU A 73 -4.94 -5.83 9.75
CA GLU A 73 -5.85 -6.78 10.39
C GLU A 73 -5.83 -6.69 11.92
N ALA A 74 -4.64 -6.50 12.52
CA ALA A 74 -4.50 -6.30 13.95
C ALA A 74 -5.16 -5.00 14.42
N LEU A 75 -4.93 -3.90 13.71
CA LEU A 75 -5.55 -2.61 13.98
C LEU A 75 -7.08 -2.68 13.86
N ALA A 76 -7.59 -3.34 12.82
CA ALA A 76 -9.02 -3.52 12.64
C ALA A 76 -9.66 -4.27 13.82
N ARG A 77 -9.03 -5.36 14.29
CA ARG A 77 -9.49 -6.10 15.47
C ARG A 77 -9.49 -5.25 16.74
N GLU A 78 -8.44 -4.46 16.96
CA GLU A 78 -8.35 -3.59 18.14
C GLU A 78 -9.42 -2.50 18.12
N VAL A 79 -9.63 -1.86 16.97
CA VAL A 79 -10.67 -0.82 16.82
C VAL A 79 -12.05 -1.40 17.06
N THR A 80 -12.36 -2.58 16.51
CA THR A 80 -13.64 -3.26 16.76
C THR A 80 -13.82 -3.56 18.25
N ALA A 81 -12.81 -4.11 18.92
CA ALA A 81 -12.89 -4.41 20.35
C ALA A 81 -13.14 -3.16 21.21
N ARG A 82 -12.50 -2.03 20.88
CA ARG A 82 -12.74 -0.75 21.56
C ARG A 82 -14.15 -0.23 21.33
N LEU A 83 -14.68 -0.33 20.11
CA LEU A 83 -16.06 0.07 19.81
C LEU A 83 -17.08 -0.77 20.56
N ASP A 84 -16.86 -2.07 20.67
CA ASP A 84 -17.73 -2.97 21.43
C ASP A 84 -17.70 -2.65 22.94
N SER A 85 -16.54 -2.35 23.50
CA SER A 85 -16.40 -1.91 24.90
C SER A 85 -17.19 -0.61 25.15
N LEU A 86 -17.00 0.40 24.28
CA LEU A 86 -17.71 1.68 24.41
C LEU A 86 -19.22 1.50 24.29
N ARG A 87 -19.68 0.60 23.41
CA ARG A 87 -21.10 0.29 23.27
C ARG A 87 -21.67 -0.27 24.58
N LEU A 88 -20.99 -1.22 25.21
CA LEU A 88 -21.43 -1.79 26.48
C LEU A 88 -21.50 -0.73 27.58
N GLU A 89 -20.49 0.12 27.70
CA GLU A 89 -20.47 1.23 28.67
C GLU A 89 -21.66 2.19 28.46
N VAL A 90 -21.97 2.54 27.22
CA VAL A 90 -23.13 3.39 26.90
C VAL A 90 -24.45 2.72 27.25
N GLU A 91 -24.58 1.41 27.00
CA GLU A 91 -25.76 0.64 27.38
C GLU A 91 -25.94 0.60 28.91
N GLU A 92 -24.88 0.36 29.67
CA GLU A 92 -24.88 0.38 31.13
C GLU A 92 -25.25 1.76 31.70
N MET A 93 -24.65 2.84 31.18
CA MET A 93 -25.00 4.21 31.56
C MET A 93 -26.49 4.52 31.28
N GLY A 94 -27.00 4.03 30.16
CA GLY A 94 -28.41 4.16 29.80
C GLY A 94 -29.34 3.47 30.81
N GLU A 95 -29.01 2.26 31.23
CA GLU A 95 -29.74 1.51 32.27
C GLU A 95 -29.68 2.20 33.64
N GLU A 96 -28.49 2.65 34.07
CA GLU A 96 -28.27 3.41 35.30
C GLU A 96 -29.16 4.67 35.35
N LEU A 97 -29.20 5.44 34.25
CA LEU A 97 -30.05 6.62 34.11
C LEU A 97 -31.55 6.28 34.18
N ARG A 98 -31.99 5.18 33.56
CA ARG A 98 -33.39 4.71 33.65
C ARG A 98 -33.74 4.35 35.10
N ARG A 99 -32.87 3.63 35.81
CA ARG A 99 -33.05 3.27 37.23
C ARG A 99 -33.14 4.49 38.14
N ARG A 100 -32.24 5.47 37.97
CA ARG A 100 -32.28 6.73 38.73
C ARG A 100 -33.57 7.52 38.49
N ARG A 101 -34.01 7.59 37.24
CA ARG A 101 -35.27 8.28 36.87
C ARG A 101 -36.51 7.63 37.46
N ARG A 102 -36.55 6.29 37.55
CA ARG A 102 -37.64 5.56 38.20
C ARG A 102 -37.70 5.87 39.71
N ARG A 103 -36.55 5.90 40.39
CA ARG A 103 -36.44 6.24 41.81
C ARG A 103 -36.83 7.68 42.14
N ALA A 104 -36.60 8.63 41.22
CA ALA A 104 -36.97 10.04 41.43
C ALA A 104 -38.45 10.35 41.14
N ARG A 105 -39.20 9.40 40.55
CA ARG A 105 -40.62 9.56 40.19
C ARG A 105 -41.56 8.69 41.03
N GLY A 106 -41.02 7.81 41.85
CA GLY A 106 -41.76 6.94 42.77
C GLY A 106 -41.66 7.45 44.20
#